data_AF-X8AMG7-F1
#
_entry.id   AF-X8AMG7-F1
#
_cell.length_a   1.000
_cell.length_b   1.000
_cell.length_c   1.000
_cell.angle_alpha   90.00
_cell.angle_beta   90.00
_cell.angle_gamma   90.00
#
_symmetry.space_group_name_H-M   'P 1'
#
loop_
_entity.id
_entity.type
_entity.pdbx_description
1 polymer ?
#
loop_
_entity_poly.entity_id
_entity_poly.type
_entity_poly.pdbx_seq_one_letter_code
_entity_poly.pdbx_strand_id
1 'polypeptide(L)'
;MANARISVMGGEQAASVLATVRAEALEAAGTPWSEQEQEAFKAPIRAQYERQGNPYYSTARLWDDGVIDPADTRTVVGLALSVATNAPVDPVSYGVFRM
;
A
#
# COMPACT_ATOMS: atom_id res chain seq x y z
N MET A 1 -8.67 4.94 7.49
CA MET A 1 -8.36 5.13 8.93
C MET A 1 -6.93 5.62 9.09
N ALA A 2 -6.62 6.37 10.15
CA ALA A 2 -5.30 7.01 10.34
C ALA A 2 -4.12 6.03 10.52
N ASN A 3 -4.38 4.78 10.91
CA ASN A 3 -3.38 3.72 11.05
C ASN A 3 -3.19 2.86 9.78
N ALA A 4 -4.00 3.06 8.74
CA ALA A 4 -3.92 2.25 7.52
C ALA A 4 -2.61 2.52 6.76
N ARG A 5 -2.21 1.60 5.88
CA ARG A 5 -1.11 1.81 4.93
C ARG A 5 -1.53 1.29 3.56
N ILE A 6 -1.19 2.01 2.49
CA ILE A 6 -1.44 1.58 1.11
C ILE A 6 -0.19 1.70 0.25
N SER A 7 0.20 0.62 -0.38
CA SER A 7 1.36 0.54 -1.27
C SER A 7 1.27 -0.71 -2.13
N VAL A 8 2.09 -0.79 -3.19
CA VAL A 8 2.15 -1.99 -4.05
C VAL A 8 2.58 -3.25 -3.29
N MET A 9 3.36 -3.09 -2.23
CA MET A 9 3.77 -4.14 -1.28
C MET A 9 4.17 -3.49 0.05
N GLY A 10 4.38 -4.28 1.10
CA GLY A 10 4.85 -3.75 2.40
C GLY A 10 6.26 -3.15 2.31
N GLY A 11 6.54 -2.09 3.08
CA GLY A 11 7.84 -1.40 3.04
C GLY A 11 9.03 -2.31 3.38
N GLU A 12 8.89 -3.18 4.39
CA GLU A 12 9.92 -4.18 4.72
C GLU A 12 10.10 -5.22 3.61
N GLN A 13 9.00 -5.63 2.98
CA GLN A 13 9.05 -6.57 1.87
C GLN A 13 9.80 -5.96 0.68
N ALA A 14 9.49 -4.71 0.32
CA ALA A 14 10.18 -3.98 -0.74
C ALA A 14 11.68 -3.84 -0.45
N ALA A 15 12.04 -3.40 0.76
CA ALA A 15 13.42 -3.24 1.16
C ALA A 15 14.18 -4.59 1.15
N SER A 16 13.54 -5.67 1.60
CA SER A 16 14.14 -7.00 1.62
C SER A 16 14.38 -7.54 0.21
N VAL A 17 13.37 -7.50 -0.67
CA VAL A 17 13.48 -7.98 -2.05
C VAL A 17 14.54 -7.20 -2.82
N LEU A 18 14.52 -5.87 -2.74
CA LEU A 18 15.50 -5.03 -3.44
C LEU A 18 16.92 -5.25 -2.91
N ALA A 19 17.08 -5.49 -1.60
CA ALA A 19 18.37 -5.82 -1.03
C ALA A 19 18.86 -7.21 -1.48
N THR A 20 18.00 -8.22 -1.59
CA THR A 20 18.38 -9.54 -2.10
C THR A 20 18.91 -9.44 -3.53
N VAL A 21 18.17 -8.79 -4.44
CA VAL A 21 18.60 -8.62 -5.84
C VAL A 21 19.94 -7.87 -5.93
N ARG A 22 20.14 -6.85 -5.08
CA ARG A 22 21.41 -6.11 -5.06
C ARG A 22 22.56 -6.92 -4.46
N ALA A 23 22.31 -7.74 -3.44
CA ALA A 23 23.33 -8.62 -2.86
C ALA A 23 23.83 -9.63 -3.90
N GLU A 24 22.92 -10.30 -4.60
CA GLU A 24 23.25 -11.25 -5.68
C GLU A 24 24.10 -10.59 -6.78
N ALA A 25 23.78 -9.35 -7.15
CA ALA A 25 24.55 -8.59 -8.14
C ALA A 25 25.97 -8.21 -7.63
N LEU A 26 26.11 -7.84 -6.36
CA LEU A 26 27.40 -7.49 -5.75
C LEU A 26 28.29 -8.72 -5.54
N GLU A 27 27.71 -9.85 -5.14
CA GLU A 27 28.41 -11.13 -5.06
C GLU A 27 28.93 -11.57 -6.43
N ALA A 28 28.10 -11.47 -7.48
CA ALA A 28 28.52 -11.76 -8.86
C ALA A 28 29.65 -10.82 -9.34
N ALA A 29 29.71 -9.58 -8.83
CA ALA A 29 30.76 -8.62 -9.11
C ALA A 29 32.00 -8.77 -8.20
N GLY A 30 32.01 -9.73 -7.27
CA GLY A 30 33.13 -9.96 -6.34
C GLY A 30 33.30 -8.87 -5.28
N THR A 31 32.26 -8.07 -5.02
CA THR A 31 32.28 -6.93 -4.07
C THR A 31 31.13 -7.04 -3.06
N PRO A 32 31.08 -8.09 -2.21
CA PRO A 32 30.01 -8.25 -1.25
C PRO A 32 29.99 -7.08 -0.26
N TRP A 33 28.79 -6.59 0.04
CA TRP A 33 28.58 -5.55 1.04
C TRP A 33 28.42 -6.12 2.45
N SER A 34 28.70 -5.28 3.44
CA SER A 34 28.48 -5.54 4.86
C SER A 34 27.01 -5.39 5.26
N GLU A 35 26.67 -5.89 6.45
CA GLU A 35 25.33 -5.71 7.03
C GLU A 35 24.98 -4.22 7.22
N GLN A 36 25.96 -3.37 7.55
CA GLN A 36 25.76 -1.93 7.70
C GLN A 36 25.42 -1.26 6.38
N GLU A 37 26.09 -1.64 5.29
CA GLU A 37 25.78 -1.13 3.95
C GLU A 37 24.42 -1.62 3.46
N GLN A 38 24.06 -2.88 3.77
CA GLN A 38 22.74 -3.41 3.45
C GLN A 38 21.64 -2.66 4.20
N GLU A 39 21.83 -2.37 5.49
CA GLU A 39 20.85 -1.63 6.28
C GLU A 39 20.76 -0.16 5.82
N ALA A 40 21.90 0.48 5.51
CA ALA A 40 21.93 1.80 4.91
C ALA A 40 21.20 1.86 3.56
N PHE A 41 21.21 0.77 2.79
CA PHE A 41 20.44 0.65 1.55
C PHE A 41 18.93 0.46 1.79
N LYS A 42 18.55 -0.35 2.78
CA LYS A 42 17.15 -0.64 3.10
C LYS A 42 16.42 0.54 3.77
N ALA A 43 17.10 1.28 4.65
CA ALA A 43 16.54 2.39 5.41
C ALA A 43 15.79 3.45 4.54
N PRO A 44 16.36 4.00 3.45
CA PRO A 44 15.65 4.97 2.62
C PRO A 44 14.43 4.37 1.89
N ILE A 45 14.46 3.07 1.55
CA ILE A 45 13.33 2.38 0.92
C ILE A 45 12.16 2.29 1.91
N ARG A 46 12.42 1.86 3.15
CA ARG A 46 11.40 1.82 4.21
C ARG A 46 10.80 3.21 4.46
N ALA A 47 11.65 4.23 4.57
CA ALA A 47 11.21 5.60 4.77
C ALA A 47 10.34 6.11 3.60
N GLN A 48 10.69 5.75 2.36
CA GLN A 48 9.86 6.09 1.20
C GLN A 48 8.47 5.46 1.30
N TYR A 49 8.40 4.16 1.61
CA TYR A 49 7.13 3.45 1.72
C TYR A 49 6.28 3.94 2.89
N GLU A 50 6.91 4.28 4.02
CA GLU A 50 6.19 4.84 5.16
C GLU A 50 5.61 6.23 4.83
N ARG A 51 6.38 7.07 4.13
CA ARG A 51 5.92 8.39 3.69
C ARG A 51 4.79 8.28 2.67
N GLN A 52 4.96 7.43 1.65
CA GLN A 52 4.04 7.34 0.52
C GLN A 52 2.82 6.45 0.81
N GLY A 53 2.94 5.54 1.77
CA GLY A 53 1.84 4.66 2.17
C GLY A 53 1.00 5.19 3.32
N ASN A 54 1.37 6.31 3.93
CA ASN A 54 0.59 6.97 4.95
C ASN A 54 -0.81 7.38 4.42
N PRO A 55 -1.91 7.25 5.20
CA PRO A 55 -3.25 7.66 4.80
C PRO A 55 -3.35 9.12 4.33
N TYR A 56 -2.57 10.03 4.91
CA TYR A 56 -2.54 11.42 4.48
C TYR A 56 -1.89 11.60 3.10
N TYR A 57 -0.95 10.75 2.73
CA TYR A 57 -0.36 10.77 1.39
C TYR A 57 -1.38 10.30 0.33
N SER A 58 -2.16 9.27 0.68
CA SER A 58 -3.24 8.69 -0.13
C SER A 58 -4.38 9.68 -0.34
N THR A 59 -4.94 10.22 0.75
CA THR A 59 -6.11 11.11 0.71
C THR A 59 -5.80 12.44 0.01
N ALA A 60 -4.57 12.95 0.12
CA ALA A 60 -4.11 14.13 -0.61
C ALA A 60 -4.10 13.95 -2.14
N ARG A 61 -4.28 12.72 -2.64
CA ARG A 61 -4.31 12.34 -4.06
C ARG A 61 -5.63 11.71 -4.49
N LEU A 62 -6.64 11.72 -3.62
CA LEU A 62 -7.97 11.15 -3.87
C LEU A 62 -7.91 9.66 -4.28
N TRP A 63 -6.96 8.91 -3.74
CA TRP A 63 -7.00 7.44 -3.84
C TRP A 63 -8.07 6.84 -2.92
N ASP A 64 -8.52 7.62 -1.95
CA ASP A 64 -9.64 7.40 -1.06
C ASP A 64 -10.46 8.70 -0.94
N ASP A 65 -11.72 8.59 -0.52
CA ASP A 65 -12.62 9.73 -0.32
C ASP A 65 -12.46 10.42 1.05
N GLY A 66 -11.46 10.01 1.85
CA GLY A 66 -11.19 10.60 3.15
C GLY A 66 -10.69 9.63 4.21
N VAL A 67 -9.90 10.16 5.14
CA VAL A 67 -9.51 9.46 6.37
C VAL A 67 -10.56 9.71 7.46
N ILE A 68 -11.21 8.63 7.91
CA ILE A 68 -12.22 8.70 8.98
C ILE A 68 -11.70 8.15 10.32
N ASP A 69 -12.30 8.63 11.42
CA ASP A 69 -12.17 8.01 12.73
C ASP A 69 -12.76 6.58 12.67
N PRO A 70 -12.05 5.56 13.18
CA PRO A 70 -12.59 4.21 13.27
C PRO A 70 -13.99 4.14 13.94
N ALA A 71 -14.27 4.97 14.95
CA ALA A 71 -15.56 5.03 15.63
C ALA A 71 -16.71 5.49 14.71
N ASP A 72 -16.41 6.27 13.68
CA ASP A 72 -17.39 6.81 12.73
C ASP A 72 -17.74 5.84 11.60
N THR A 73 -17.07 4.68 11.51
CA THR A 73 -17.26 3.71 10.43
C THR A 73 -18.74 3.36 10.20
N ARG A 74 -19.50 3.10 11.27
CA ARG A 74 -20.94 2.76 11.17
C ARG A 74 -21.74 3.93 10.59
N THR A 75 -21.47 5.14 11.05
CA THR A 75 -22.18 6.35 10.62
C THR A 75 -21.93 6.61 9.14
N VAL A 76 -20.67 6.59 8.72
CA VAL A 76 -20.27 6.85 7.32
C VAL A 76 -20.85 5.80 6.38
N VAL A 77 -20.73 4.50 6.72
CA VAL A 77 -21.27 3.42 5.89
C VAL A 77 -22.80 3.49 5.81
N GLY A 78 -23.49 3.76 6.92
CA GLY A 78 -24.95 3.90 6.93
C GLY A 78 -25.43 5.04 6.02
N LEU A 79 -24.75 6.18 6.06
CA LEU A 79 -25.04 7.31 5.18
C LEU A 79 -24.78 6.96 3.71
N ALA A 80 -23.62 6.38 3.39
CA ALA A 80 -23.26 5.99 2.02
C ALA A 80 -24.29 5.01 1.41
N LEU A 81 -24.75 4.02 2.19
CA LEU A 81 -25.79 3.10 1.76
C LEU A 81 -27.12 3.82 1.49
N SER A 82 -27.55 4.73 2.38
CA SER A 82 -28.79 5.50 2.18
C SER A 82 -28.75 6.37 0.92
N VAL A 83 -27.57 6.88 0.56
CA VAL A 83 -27.35 7.64 -0.67
C VAL A 83 -27.40 6.71 -1.88
N ALA A 84 -26.68 5.59 -1.84
CA ALA A 84 -26.58 4.63 -2.95
C ALA A 84 -27.94 4.01 -3.33
N THR A 85 -28.86 3.87 -2.38
CA THR A 85 -30.21 3.31 -2.62
C THR A 85 -31.15 4.21 -3.44
N ASN A 86 -30.72 5.41 -3.82
CA ASN A 86 -31.51 6.30 -4.68
C ASN A 86 -31.32 6.03 -6.18
N ALA A 87 -30.44 5.09 -6.55
CA ALA A 87 -30.24 4.67 -7.93
C ALA A 87 -30.82 3.25 -8.18
N PRO A 88 -31.32 2.95 -9.39
CA PRO A 88 -31.71 1.59 -9.74
C PRO A 88 -30.50 0.65 -9.73
N VAL A 89 -30.74 -0.62 -9.41
CA VAL A 89 -29.71 -1.67 -9.40
C VAL A 89 -29.73 -2.40 -10.74
N ASP A 90 -28.62 -2.33 -11.48
CA ASP A 90 -28.50 -3.01 -12.77
C ASP A 90 -28.36 -4.54 -12.59
N PRO A 91 -28.87 -5.35 -13.55
CA PRO A 91 -28.64 -6.80 -13.56
C PRO A 91 -27.14 -7.12 -13.65
N VAL A 92 -26.70 -8.13 -12.90
CA VAL A 92 -25.29 -8.52 -12.86
C VAL A 92 -24.91 -9.33 -14.09
N SER A 93 -23.75 -9.05 -14.66
CA SER A 93 -23.12 -9.85 -15.71
C SER A 93 -21.61 -9.91 -15.47
N TYR A 94 -21.00 -11.08 -15.67
CA TYR A 94 -19.59 -11.32 -15.38
C TYR A 94 -18.80 -11.63 -16.66
N GLY A 95 -17.49 -11.38 -16.62
CA GLY A 95 -16.55 -11.84 -17.64
C GLY A 95 -16.26 -13.34 -17.57
N VAL A 96 -15.25 -13.79 -18.32
CA VAL A 96 -14.85 -15.20 -18.36
C VAL A 96 -14.17 -15.61 -17.04
N PHE A 97 -14.66 -16.67 -16.42
CA PHE A 97 -13.96 -17.34 -15.32
C PHE A 97 -12.93 -18.34 -15.88
N ARG A 98 -11.67 -18.23 -15.47
CA ARG A 98 -10.63 -19.23 -15.76
C ARG A 98 -10.77 -20.37 -14.73
N MET A 99 -11.18 -21.55 -15.19
CA MET A 99 -11.30 -22.79 -14.39
C MET A 99 -9.95 -23.49 -14.20
#